data_AF-A0A3M1GKE7-F1
#
_entry.id   AF-A0A3M1GKE7-F1
#
_cell.length_a   1.000
_cell.length_b   1.000
_cell.length_c   1.000
_cell.angle_alpha   90.00
_cell.angle_beta   90.00
_cell.angle_gamma   90.00
#
_symmetry.space_group_name_H-M   'P 1'
#
loop_
_entity.id
_entity.type
_entity.pdbx_description
1 polymer ?
#
loop_
_entity_poly.entity_id
_entity_poly.type
_entity_poly.pdbx_seq_one_letter_code
_entity_poly.pdbx_strand_id
1 'polypeptide(L)' 'MSWMHDGWHMAWMGLARVLGIAFLIAIGWWLGRASASSAAPPPAEHESPEQILKRRYARGEIDRQEYERMLEEIRRG' A
#
# COMPACT_ATOMS: atom_id res chain seq x y z
N MET A 1 -7.50 44.58 0.08
CA MET A 1 -8.04 43.40 0.81
C MET A 1 -7.77 42.13 0.00
N SER A 2 -6.50 41.72 -0.14
CA SER A 2 -6.09 40.51 -0.89
C SER A 2 -5.37 39.47 -0.02
N TRP A 3 -4.98 39.83 1.21
CA TRP A 3 -4.22 39.02 2.16
C TRP A 3 -4.97 37.80 2.73
N MET A 4 -6.26 37.62 2.41
CA MET A 4 -7.07 36.49 2.89
C MET A 4 -7.08 35.30 1.91
N HIS A 5 -6.57 35.47 0.69
CA HIS A 5 -6.59 34.41 -0.34
C HIS A 5 -5.40 33.43 -0.21
N ASP A 6 -4.24 33.90 0.24
CA ASP A 6 -3.01 33.09 0.29
C ASP A 6 -3.04 32.03 1.40
N GLY A 7 -3.69 32.33 2.53
CA GLY A 7 -3.89 31.37 3.62
C GLY A 7 -4.81 30.21 3.22
N TRP A 8 -5.77 30.45 2.34
CA TRP A 8 -6.70 29.44 1.84
C TRP A 8 -6.00 28.41 0.95
N HIS A 9 -5.08 28.87 0.09
CA HIS A 9 -4.28 27.98 -0.75
C HIS A 9 -3.34 27.08 0.06
N MET A 10 -2.70 27.62 1.10
CA MET A 10 -1.87 26.84 2.03
C MET A 10 -2.68 25.78 2.78
N ALA A 11 -3.86 26.14 3.27
CA ALA A 11 -4.78 25.21 3.94
C ALA A 11 -5.28 24.11 2.98
N TRP A 12 -5.58 24.48 1.73
CA TRP A 12 -6.01 23.55 0.68
C TRP A 12 -4.92 22.52 0.35
N MET A 13 -3.66 22.95 0.27
CA MET A 13 -2.53 22.06 -0.02
C MET A 13 -2.27 21.07 1.11
N GLY A 14 -2.41 21.49 2.37
CA GLY A 14 -2.36 20.60 3.54
C GLY A 14 -3.51 19.59 3.56
N LEU A 15 -4.72 20.05 3.25
CA LEU A 15 -5.91 19.20 3.17
C LEU A 15 -5.77 18.15 2.06
N ALA A 16 -5.28 18.54 0.88
CA ALA A 16 -5.05 17.64 -0.24
C ALA A 16 -4.01 16.54 0.09
N ARG A 17 -2.95 16.87 0.85
CA ARG A 17 -1.97 15.90 1.35
C ARG A 17 -2.62 14.88 2.29
N VAL A 18 -3.39 15.35 3.26
CA VAL A 18 -4.09 14.49 4.22
C VAL A 18 -5.09 13.59 3.52
N LEU A 19 -5.88 14.15 2.59
CA LEU A 19 -6.83 13.39 1.77
C LEU A 19 -6.11 12.36 0.89
N GLY A 20 -4.97 12.71 0.30
CA GLY A 20 -4.16 11.78 -0.49
C GLY A 20 -3.63 10.60 0.34
N ILE A 21 -3.11 10.86 1.54
CA ILE A 21 -2.66 9.81 2.46
C ILE A 21 -3.84 8.95 2.92
N ALA A 22 -4.95 9.56 3.31
CA ALA A 22 -6.15 8.85 3.72
C ALA A 22 -6.71 7.96 2.58
N PHE A 23 -6.66 8.45 1.34
CA PHE A 23 -7.06 7.70 0.16
C PHE A 23 -6.14 6.51 -0.12
N LEU A 24 -4.82 6.68 0.01
CA LEU A 24 -3.86 5.56 -0.12
C LEU A 24 -4.10 4.49 0.95
N ILE A 25 -4.35 4.90 2.21
CA ILE A 25 -4.69 3.98 3.30
C ILE A 25 -6.02 3.26 3.02
N ALA A 26 -7.04 3.99 2.55
CA ALA A 26 -8.34 3.42 2.21
C ALA A 26 -8.24 2.41 1.05
N ILE A 27 -7.44 2.70 0.03
CA ILE A 27 -7.14 1.76 -1.07
C ILE A 27 -6.42 0.52 -0.53
N GLY A 28 -5.37 0.70 0.28
CA GLY A 28 -4.64 -0.41 0.88
C GLY A 28 -5.53 -1.29 1.74
N TRP A 29 -6.43 -0.67 2.53
CA TRP A 29 -7.40 -1.37 3.36
C TRP A 29 -8.48 -2.08 2.53
N TRP A 30 -8.98 -1.46 1.46
CA TRP A 30 -9.98 -2.06 0.57
C TRP A 30 -9.40 -3.25 -0.20
N LEU A 31 -8.17 -3.13 -0.73
CA LEU A 31 -7.46 -4.24 -1.38
C LEU A 31 -7.13 -5.36 -0.37
N GLY A 32 -6.72 -5.00 0.85
CA GLY A 32 -6.47 -5.95 1.93
C GLY A 32 -7.73 -6.69 2.36
N ARG A 33 -8.87 -6.00 2.41
CA ARG A 33 -10.17 -6.57 2.77
C ARG A 33 -10.75 -7.44 1.65
N ALA A 34 -10.52 -7.11 0.39
CA ALA A 34 -10.87 -7.97 -0.75
C ALA A 34 -10.08 -9.29 -0.73
N SER A 35 -8.80 -9.27 -0.31
CA SER A 35 -8.01 -10.49 -0.11
C SER A 35 -8.38 -11.26 1.17
N ALA A 36 -8.87 -10.60 2.21
CA ALA A 36 -9.31 -11.27 3.45
C ALA A 36 -10.62 -12.05 3.28
N SER A 37 -11.48 -11.64 2.34
CA SER A 37 -12.73 -12.35 2.02
C SER A 37 -12.56 -13.53 1.06
N SER A 38 -11.37 -13.71 0.46
CA SER A 38 -11.03 -14.86 -0.37
C SER A 38 -10.25 -15.94 0.38
N ALA A 39 -10.49 -16.09 1.69
CA ALA A 39 -10.17 -17.31 2.43
C ALA A 39 -11.06 -18.51 2.00
N ALA A 40 -11.39 -18.61 0.71
CA ALA A 40 -11.61 -19.90 0.09
C ALA A 40 -10.19 -20.45 -0.18
N PRO A 41 -9.81 -21.58 0.43
CA PRO A 41 -8.48 -22.14 0.23
C PRO A 41 -8.31 -22.38 -1.28
N PRO A 42 -7.35 -21.74 -1.97
CA PRO A 42 -7.03 -22.16 -3.32
C PRO A 42 -6.59 -23.62 -3.24
N PRO A 43 -6.89 -24.45 -4.26
CA PRO A 43 -6.35 -25.79 -4.34
C PRO A 43 -4.84 -25.70 -4.15
N ALA A 44 -4.24 -26.67 -3.46
CA ALA A 44 -2.87 -26.70 -2.96
C ALA A 44 -1.79 -26.67 -4.08
N GLU A 45 -1.80 -25.63 -4.90
CA GLU A 45 -0.77 -25.29 -5.86
C GLU A 45 -0.07 -24.03 -5.34
N HIS A 46 0.95 -24.27 -4.52
CA HIS A 46 2.12 -23.42 -4.35
C HIS A 46 1.84 -21.92 -4.28
N GLU A 47 1.49 -21.40 -3.09
CA GLU A 47 1.58 -19.96 -2.80
C GLU A 47 2.96 -19.49 -3.28
N SER A 48 2.99 -18.66 -4.33
CA SER A 48 4.27 -18.31 -4.95
C SER A 48 5.10 -17.51 -3.94
N PRO A 49 6.43 -17.72 -3.89
CA PRO A 49 7.30 -16.99 -2.95
C PRO A 49 7.07 -15.46 -2.98
N GLU A 50 6.72 -14.93 -4.16
CA GLU A 50 6.36 -13.53 -4.38
C GLU A 50 5.09 -13.09 -3.61
N GLN A 51 4.05 -13.95 -3.56
CA GLN A 51 2.81 -13.65 -2.84
C GLN A 51 3.03 -13.59 -1.33
N ILE A 52 3.91 -14.45 -0.80
CA ILE A 52 4.30 -14.45 0.61
C ILE A 52 5.00 -13.14 0.95
N LEU A 53 5.95 -12.71 0.12
CA LEU A 53 6.64 -11.43 0.28
C LEU A 53 5.70 -10.23 0.21
N LYS A 54 4.80 -10.22 -0.77
CA LYS A 54 3.82 -9.14 -0.92
C LYS A 54 2.93 -9.02 0.32
N ARG A 55 2.54 -10.15 0.92
CA ARG A 55 1.76 -10.18 2.16
C ARG A 55 2.55 -9.59 3.34
N ARG A 56 3.84 -9.89 3.48
CA ARG A 56 4.69 -9.36 4.55
C ARG A 56 4.96 -7.88 4.42
N TYR A 57 5.21 -7.40 3.20
CA TYR A 57 5.36 -5.96 2.91
C TYR A 57 4.06 -5.20 3.22
N ALA A 58 2.90 -5.75 2.81
CA ALA A 58 1.61 -5.14 3.10
C ALA A 58 1.27 -5.09 4.60
N ARG A 59 1.81 -6.00 5.41
CA ARG A 59 1.72 -5.97 6.88
C ARG A 59 2.72 -5.01 7.54
N GLY A 60 3.71 -4.52 6.79
CA GLY A 60 4.81 -3.72 7.32
C GLY A 60 5.86 -4.54 8.10
N GLU A 61 5.90 -5.86 7.91
CA GLU A 61 6.90 -6.75 8.54
C GLU A 61 8.28 -6.65 7.88
N ILE A 62 8.33 -6.15 6.63
CA ILE A 62 9.55 -5.94 5.85
C ILE A 62 9.49 -4.56 5.20
N ASP A 63 10.64 -3.89 5.12
CA ASP A 63 10.73 -2.60 4.44
C ASP A 63 10.74 -2.77 2.91
N ARG A 64 10.44 -1.69 2.19
CA ARG A 64 10.46 -1.66 0.72
C ARG A 64 11.81 -2.16 0.16
N GLN A 65 12.92 -1.77 0.79
CA GLN A 65 14.25 -2.14 0.30
C GLN A 65 14.56 -3.63 0.48
N GLU A 66 13.94 -4.29 1.47
CA GLU A 66 14.04 -5.74 1.67
C GLU A 66 13.12 -6.49 0.71
N TYR A 67 11.91 -5.98 0.49
CA TYR A 67 10.97 -6.51 -0.48
C TYR A 67 11.56 -6.55 -1.90
N GLU A 68 12.17 -5.45 -2.34
CA GLU A 68 12.78 -5.36 -3.68
C GLU A 68 13.95 -6.35 -3.85
N ARG A 69 14.83 -6.48 -2.83
CA ARG A 69 15.97 -7.43 -2.87
C ARG A 69 15.53 -8.88 -2.99
N MET A 70 14.59 -9.30 -2.16
CA MET A 70 14.09 -10.69 -2.15
C MET A 70 13.25 -11.00 -3.40
N LEU A 71 12.51 -10.02 -3.93
CA LEU A 71 11.77 -10.16 -5.19
C LEU A 71 12.73 -10.36 -6.36
N GLU A 72 13.86 -9.64 -6.39
CA GLU A 72 14.90 -9.84 -7.41
C GLU A 72 15.55 -11.22 -7.30
N GLU A 73 15.83 -11.72 -6.10
CA GLU A 73 16.36 -13.09 -5.91
C GLU A 73 15.41 -14.15 -6.45
N ILE A 74 14.11 -14.06 -6.12
CA ILE A 74 13.10 -15.01 -6.58
C ILE A 74 12.97 -14.99 -8.10
N ARG A 75 13.06 -13.81 -8.71
CA ARG A 75 12.93 -13.64 -10.17
C ARG A 75 14.17 -14.06 -10.95
N ARG A 76 15.31 -14.18 -10.26
CA ARG A 76 16.60 -14.57 -10.83
C ARG A 76 16.86 -16.08 -10.76
N GLY A 77 16.17 -16.79 -9.86
CA GLY A 77 16.16 -18.27 -9.77
C GLY A 77 15.21 -18.91 -10.76
#